data_AF-M9M4E8-F1
#
_entry.id   AF-M9M4E8-F1
#
_cell.length_a   1.000
_cell.length_b   1.000
_cell.length_c   1.000
_cell.angle_alpha   90.00
_cell.angle_beta   90.00
_cell.angle_gamma   90.00
#
_symmetry.space_group_name_H-M   'P 1'
#
loop_
_entity.id
_entity.type
_entity.pdbx_description
1 polymer ?
#
loop_
_entity_poly.entity_id
_entity_poly.type
_entity_poly.pdbx_seq_one_letter_code
_entity_poly.pdbx_strand_id
1 'polypeptide(L)'
;MVKSKLTLQAAVLGAIVLAYDATLVHASPVDRRGESCEPQVHLLSPPARGAAGASIAHTSSFASFSFEPAFWVEFFGTYASPNPLTFSLLDRIYERGGRPIIRPGGITMDSMIFDANATDPVRDTSPSGGVYRTTVGPEYYKSWSHFPEELRFVSTLNFGNDSLDIARRLAEASVKYQPQRVEYLELGNEPTNYPSARWGNSTEAYVAQWKNWTRSIDAAVNTTLSTARVAGEVALAGKRRWWASSATTDKSGLNVRPVDVIPAGIDGEGSVAQYSIHSYPFATCDPTRAAVATLPNLLNHTRLSAYADDEIMPSAQAALDSGSEWIIGEFNSVACSGQPNVTDTFAQALWVVDSELIYAVRNASSVHLHQGATLVFQSNQQTNSAADDGKPGFSTYDFVYPVNSTKRGEARALPSFVAQLFLAETFAEPVRAAEIPPPNGVNPDSFAAYALYHPQSGKLSKLALLNLEPMYNATAEISLDLSALIPPGARPAVKRMTAPTVNEADSDRVTWAGQSYTTGHPHGHLHIESLHSPAHFKLRASQAALILIDPSSAYSS
;
A
#
# COMPACT_ATOMS: atom_id res chain seq x y z
N MET A 1 -50.00 55.15 -15.40
CA MET A 1 -48.65 55.25 -14.80
C MET A 1 -48.17 53.83 -14.54
N VAL A 2 -47.69 53.13 -15.57
CA VAL A 2 -46.35 53.14 -16.20
C VAL A 2 -45.41 52.18 -15.46
N LYS A 3 -45.24 51.01 -16.12
CA LYS A 3 -44.20 50.00 -15.93
C LYS A 3 -42.85 50.54 -16.43
N SER A 4 -41.75 50.31 -15.70
CA SER A 4 -40.37 50.44 -16.18
C SER A 4 -39.68 49.08 -16.00
N LYS A 5 -39.40 48.29 -17.05
CA LYS A 5 -38.27 48.35 -17.99
C LYS A 5 -36.91 48.52 -17.30
N LEU A 6 -36.18 47.41 -17.15
CA LEU A 6 -34.73 47.39 -17.35
C LEU A 6 -34.37 46.32 -18.38
N THR A 7 -33.45 46.70 -19.24
CA THR A 7 -33.10 46.15 -20.54
C THR A 7 -31.98 45.12 -20.39
N LEU A 8 -32.11 43.96 -21.05
CA LEU A 8 -31.04 43.00 -21.23
C LEU A 8 -30.25 43.39 -22.49
N GLN A 9 -28.96 43.67 -22.37
CA GLN A 9 -28.04 43.74 -23.52
C GLN A 9 -27.37 42.38 -23.69
N ALA A 10 -27.60 41.77 -24.85
CA ALA A 10 -26.93 40.56 -25.30
C ALA A 10 -25.54 40.90 -25.86
N ALA A 11 -24.53 40.14 -25.46
CA ALA A 11 -23.25 40.05 -26.15
C ALA A 11 -23.06 38.61 -26.63
N VAL A 12 -22.76 38.50 -27.92
CA VAL A 12 -22.65 37.30 -28.74
C VAL A 12 -21.38 36.54 -28.38
N LEU A 13 -21.49 35.23 -28.14
CA LEU A 13 -20.37 34.28 -28.30
C LEU A 13 -20.81 33.20 -29.30
N GLY A 14 -20.07 33.10 -30.40
CA GLY A 14 -20.35 32.20 -31.51
C GLY A 14 -20.14 30.73 -31.13
N ALA A 15 -21.10 29.91 -31.52
CA ALA A 15 -20.96 28.47 -31.56
C ALA A 15 -20.26 28.07 -32.87
N ILE A 16 -19.08 27.45 -32.76
CA ILE A 16 -18.46 26.72 -33.86
C ILE A 16 -19.15 25.35 -33.91
N VAL A 17 -20.00 25.16 -34.92
CA VAL A 17 -20.52 23.85 -35.32
C VAL A 17 -19.51 23.25 -36.30
N LEU A 18 -18.76 22.25 -35.88
CA LEU A 18 -18.04 21.37 -36.79
C LEU A 18 -18.99 20.23 -37.19
N ALA A 19 -19.45 20.29 -38.44
CA ALA A 19 -20.20 19.22 -39.08
C ALA A 19 -19.28 18.00 -39.26
N TYR A 20 -19.68 16.84 -38.73
CA TYR A 20 -19.09 15.56 -39.09
C TYR A 20 -19.81 15.03 -40.34
N ASP A 21 -19.08 14.93 -41.44
CA ASP A 21 -19.52 14.26 -42.66
C ASP A 21 -19.55 12.74 -42.42
N ALA A 22 -20.74 12.15 -42.53
CA ALA A 22 -20.94 10.71 -42.44
C ALA A 22 -20.82 10.08 -43.84
N THR A 23 -19.59 9.82 -44.29
CA THR A 23 -19.37 8.96 -45.47
C THR A 23 -19.38 7.49 -45.06
N LEU A 24 -20.53 6.83 -45.27
CA LEU A 24 -20.68 5.37 -45.22
C LEU A 24 -19.86 4.72 -46.35
N VAL A 25 -18.67 4.23 -46.02
CA VAL A 25 -17.92 3.31 -46.89
C VAL A 25 -18.44 1.89 -46.64
N HIS A 26 -19.09 1.31 -47.64
CA HIS A 26 -19.42 -0.12 -47.66
C HIS A 26 -18.13 -0.94 -47.77
N ALA A 27 -17.68 -1.53 -46.67
CA ALA A 27 -16.61 -2.53 -46.69
C ALA A 27 -17.15 -3.84 -47.28
N SER A 28 -16.53 -4.32 -48.36
CA SER A 28 -16.77 -5.66 -48.91
C SER A 28 -16.36 -6.74 -47.90
N PRO A 29 -17.03 -7.90 -47.89
CA PRO A 29 -16.70 -8.96 -46.93
C PRO A 29 -15.33 -9.54 -47.26
N VAL A 30 -14.38 -9.38 -46.35
CA VAL A 30 -13.10 -10.10 -46.37
C VAL A 30 -13.39 -11.57 -46.07
N ASP A 31 -13.11 -12.44 -47.03
CA ASP A 31 -13.15 -13.90 -46.92
C ASP A 31 -12.09 -14.35 -45.90
N ARG A 32 -12.47 -14.44 -44.61
CA ARG A 32 -11.63 -15.06 -43.56
C ARG A 32 -11.75 -16.57 -43.65
N ARG A 33 -11.12 -17.17 -44.66
CA ARG A 33 -10.79 -18.59 -44.65
C ARG A 33 -9.30 -18.75 -44.39
N GLY A 34 -8.96 -19.27 -43.21
CA GLY A 34 -7.69 -19.98 -43.02
C GLY A 34 -6.68 -19.40 -42.03
N GLU A 35 -7.08 -18.72 -40.96
CA GLU A 35 -6.20 -18.62 -39.78
C GLU A 35 -6.50 -19.82 -38.86
N SER A 36 -5.50 -20.68 -38.69
CA SER A 36 -5.54 -21.80 -37.76
C SER A 36 -5.81 -21.29 -36.34
N CYS A 37 -6.90 -21.74 -35.72
CA CYS A 37 -7.20 -21.55 -34.30
C CYS A 37 -6.28 -22.39 -33.39
N GLU A 38 -4.97 -22.37 -33.61
CA GLU A 38 -4.05 -22.79 -32.55
C GLU A 38 -3.86 -21.61 -31.59
N PRO A 39 -4.08 -21.78 -30.28
CA PRO A 39 -3.84 -20.70 -29.33
C PRO A 39 -2.37 -20.30 -29.40
N GLN A 40 -2.12 -19.03 -29.73
CA GLN A 40 -0.77 -18.48 -29.80
C GLN A 40 -0.09 -18.61 -28.43
N VAL A 41 1.05 -19.29 -28.38
CA VAL A 41 1.89 -19.37 -27.17
C VAL A 41 2.95 -18.27 -27.26
N HIS A 42 3.00 -17.40 -26.26
CA HIS A 42 3.89 -16.24 -26.24
C HIS A 42 5.15 -16.54 -25.42
N LEU A 43 6.33 -16.44 -26.02
CA LEU A 43 7.60 -16.63 -25.32
C LEU A 43 7.86 -15.48 -24.35
N LEU A 44 7.90 -15.77 -23.04
CA LEU A 44 8.30 -14.81 -22.02
C LEU A 44 9.83 -14.84 -21.87
N SER A 45 10.48 -13.78 -22.34
CA SER A 45 11.95 -13.69 -22.34
C SER A 45 12.47 -13.13 -21.00
N PRO A 46 13.68 -13.53 -20.54
CA PRO A 46 14.30 -12.92 -19.37
C PRO A 46 14.47 -11.39 -19.48
N PRO A 47 14.51 -10.66 -18.34
CA PRO A 47 14.88 -9.25 -18.34
C PRO A 47 16.21 -9.02 -19.04
N ALA A 48 16.34 -7.94 -19.82
CA ALA A 48 17.51 -7.68 -20.67
C ALA A 48 18.85 -7.68 -19.91
N ARG A 49 18.84 -7.27 -18.64
CA ARG A 49 20.03 -7.23 -17.76
C ARG A 49 20.03 -8.37 -16.72
N GLY A 50 19.06 -9.28 -16.77
CA GLY A 50 18.86 -10.35 -15.79
C GLY A 50 19.01 -9.87 -14.35
N ALA A 51 19.67 -10.67 -13.51
CA ALA A 51 19.96 -10.32 -12.12
C ALA A 51 20.82 -9.05 -11.94
N ALA A 52 21.60 -8.65 -12.95
CA ALA A 52 22.44 -7.46 -12.87
C ALA A 52 21.63 -6.15 -12.95
N GLY A 53 20.45 -6.19 -13.59
CA GLY A 53 19.52 -5.06 -13.63
C GLY A 53 18.41 -5.11 -12.59
N ALA A 54 18.41 -6.13 -11.70
CA ALA A 54 17.42 -6.23 -10.64
C ALA A 54 17.64 -5.16 -9.57
N SER A 55 16.58 -4.85 -8.82
CA SER A 55 16.58 -3.88 -7.73
C SER A 55 17.49 -4.26 -6.56
N ILE A 56 17.48 -3.45 -5.50
CA ILE A 56 18.07 -3.81 -4.20
C ILE A 56 17.51 -5.15 -3.68
N ALA A 57 18.18 -5.73 -2.70
CA ALA A 57 17.66 -6.91 -2.03
C ALA A 57 16.50 -6.51 -1.10
N HIS A 58 15.34 -7.11 -1.33
CA HIS A 58 14.15 -6.97 -0.50
C HIS A 58 14.11 -8.05 0.56
N THR A 59 13.53 -7.74 1.71
CA THR A 59 13.41 -8.67 2.85
C THR A 59 11.94 -9.01 3.11
N SER A 60 11.68 -9.91 4.04
CA SER A 60 10.35 -10.30 4.51
C SER A 60 9.49 -9.14 5.05
N SER A 61 10.09 -7.96 5.27
CA SER A 61 9.41 -6.75 5.72
C SER A 61 9.04 -5.79 4.59
N PHE A 62 9.27 -6.17 3.32
CA PHE A 62 8.95 -5.30 2.19
C PHE A 62 7.45 -4.94 2.17
N ALA A 63 6.58 -5.95 2.19
CA ALA A 63 5.14 -5.78 2.32
C ALA A 63 4.78 -5.53 3.80
N SER A 64 4.49 -4.27 4.13
CA SER A 64 4.25 -3.77 5.49
C SER A 64 2.91 -3.04 5.57
N PHE A 65 2.51 -2.61 6.77
CA PHE A 65 1.21 -1.97 6.98
C PHE A 65 1.32 -0.59 7.61
N SER A 66 0.35 0.26 7.24
CA SER A 66 0.03 1.49 7.97
C SER A 66 -1.40 1.38 8.52
N PHE A 67 -1.65 1.85 9.74
CA PHE A 67 -2.99 1.83 10.36
C PHE A 67 -3.30 3.16 11.03
N GLU A 68 -4.50 3.69 10.84
CA GLU A 68 -5.00 4.84 11.62
C GLU A 68 -5.11 4.49 13.12
N PRO A 69 -4.31 5.10 14.03
CA PRO A 69 -4.28 4.72 15.44
C PRO A 69 -5.58 5.04 16.19
N ALA A 70 -6.41 5.96 15.70
CA ALA A 70 -7.72 6.20 16.29
C ALA A 70 -8.65 4.98 16.20
N PHE A 71 -8.41 4.04 15.27
CA PHE A 71 -9.20 2.81 15.09
C PHE A 71 -8.49 1.57 15.64
N TRP A 72 -7.45 1.75 16.47
CA TRP A 72 -6.61 0.67 16.97
C TRP A 72 -7.39 -0.41 17.71
N VAL A 73 -8.36 -0.01 18.54
CA VAL A 73 -9.18 -0.94 19.33
C VAL A 73 -10.07 -1.78 18.42
N GLU A 74 -10.63 -1.21 17.37
CA GLU A 74 -11.42 -1.98 16.41
C GLU A 74 -10.54 -2.99 15.65
N PHE A 75 -9.39 -2.56 15.13
CA PHE A 75 -8.50 -3.44 14.37
C PHE A 75 -7.85 -4.51 15.24
N PHE A 76 -7.30 -4.17 16.40
CA PHE A 76 -6.43 -5.06 17.18
C PHE A 76 -6.99 -5.43 18.56
N GLY A 77 -8.08 -4.81 18.99
CA GLY A 77 -8.60 -4.98 20.34
C GLY A 77 -7.82 -4.18 21.39
N THR A 78 -8.13 -4.42 22.64
CA THR A 78 -7.41 -3.82 23.78
C THR A 78 -6.30 -4.75 24.25
N TYR A 79 -5.43 -4.29 25.15
CA TYR A 79 -4.43 -5.19 25.75
C TYR A 79 -5.07 -6.40 26.44
N ALA A 80 -6.22 -6.20 27.11
CA ALA A 80 -6.93 -7.27 27.80
C ALA A 80 -7.76 -8.18 26.87
N SER A 81 -8.12 -7.71 25.67
CA SER A 81 -8.99 -8.43 24.74
C SER A 81 -8.54 -8.19 23.29
N PRO A 82 -7.50 -8.89 22.82
CA PRO A 82 -7.02 -8.77 21.44
C PRO A 82 -8.09 -9.22 20.42
N ASN A 83 -8.11 -8.61 19.24
CA ASN A 83 -9.05 -8.98 18.16
C ASN A 83 -8.61 -10.29 17.49
N PRO A 84 -9.33 -11.41 17.69
CA PRO A 84 -8.88 -12.71 17.22
C PRO A 84 -8.84 -12.82 15.69
N LEU A 85 -9.73 -12.11 14.97
CA LEU A 85 -9.78 -12.18 13.51
C LEU A 85 -8.52 -11.55 12.91
N THR A 86 -8.20 -10.32 13.30
CA THR A 86 -7.05 -9.59 12.76
C THR A 86 -5.74 -10.29 13.09
N PHE A 87 -5.57 -10.80 14.32
CA PHE A 87 -4.36 -11.54 14.69
C PHE A 87 -4.26 -12.88 13.96
N SER A 88 -5.36 -13.61 13.79
CA SER A 88 -5.35 -14.85 12.99
C SER A 88 -4.92 -14.59 11.54
N LEU A 89 -5.34 -13.47 10.94
CA LEU A 89 -4.90 -13.06 9.60
C LEU A 89 -3.41 -12.69 9.56
N LEU A 90 -2.91 -11.95 10.56
CA LEU A 90 -1.49 -11.64 10.68
C LEU A 90 -0.64 -12.89 10.87
N ASP A 91 -1.13 -13.88 11.62
CA ASP A 91 -0.46 -15.17 11.79
C ASP A 91 -0.30 -15.90 10.45
N ARG A 92 -1.32 -15.87 9.56
CA ARG A 92 -1.20 -16.47 8.22
C ARG A 92 -0.13 -15.79 7.36
N ILE A 93 0.06 -14.48 7.52
CA ILE A 93 1.14 -13.74 6.84
C ILE A 93 2.50 -14.18 7.42
N TYR A 94 2.59 -14.28 8.75
CA TYR A 94 3.82 -14.67 9.45
C TYR A 94 4.25 -16.11 9.13
N GLU A 95 3.31 -17.06 9.13
CA GLU A 95 3.53 -18.48 8.76
C GLU A 95 4.09 -18.62 7.34
N ARG A 96 3.74 -17.69 6.44
CA ARG A 96 4.22 -17.66 5.05
C ARG A 96 5.51 -16.87 4.85
N GLY A 97 6.19 -16.51 5.94
CA GLY A 97 7.48 -15.82 5.93
C GLY A 97 7.39 -14.30 5.95
N GLY A 98 6.18 -13.71 5.94
CA GLY A 98 6.02 -12.26 6.06
C GLY A 98 6.45 -11.76 7.44
N ARG A 99 7.12 -10.61 7.48
CA ARG A 99 7.53 -9.91 8.71
C ARG A 99 7.21 -8.42 8.59
N PRO A 100 5.92 -8.05 8.43
CA PRO A 100 5.54 -6.66 8.19
C PRO A 100 6.00 -5.75 9.34
N ILE A 101 6.48 -4.56 8.99
CA ILE A 101 6.63 -3.45 9.92
C ILE A 101 5.26 -2.78 10.05
N ILE A 102 4.84 -2.53 11.29
CA ILE A 102 3.56 -1.89 11.60
C ILE A 102 3.80 -0.40 11.85
N ARG A 103 3.18 0.46 11.04
CA ARG A 103 3.16 1.92 11.23
C ARG A 103 1.76 2.35 11.69
N PRO A 104 1.49 2.53 12.99
CA PRO A 104 0.30 3.27 13.41
C PRO A 104 0.51 4.73 12.96
N GLY A 105 -0.23 5.26 11.99
CA GLY A 105 0.06 6.56 11.35
C GLY A 105 -1.19 7.16 10.73
N GLY A 106 -1.06 7.90 9.63
CA GLY A 106 -2.20 8.56 8.98
C GLY A 106 -2.65 9.81 9.72
N ILE A 107 -3.77 10.38 9.27
CA ILE A 107 -4.27 11.69 9.72
C ILE A 107 -4.57 11.67 11.22
N THR A 108 -5.05 10.55 11.76
CA THR A 108 -5.46 10.50 13.18
C THR A 108 -4.28 10.48 14.14
N MET A 109 -3.06 10.21 13.66
CA MET A 109 -1.85 10.35 14.47
C MET A 109 -1.66 11.79 14.97
N ASP A 110 -1.97 12.77 14.14
CA ASP A 110 -1.87 14.20 14.51
C ASP A 110 -2.99 14.67 15.45
N SER A 111 -3.89 13.77 15.85
CA SER A 111 -4.86 13.97 16.92
C SER A 111 -4.52 13.19 18.21
N MET A 112 -3.44 12.40 18.19
CA MET A 112 -3.11 11.48 19.29
C MET A 112 -2.33 12.18 20.40
N ILE A 113 -2.64 11.86 21.66
CA ILE A 113 -1.92 12.33 22.85
C ILE A 113 -1.67 11.16 23.81
N PHE A 114 -0.58 11.22 24.58
CA PHE A 114 -0.28 10.25 25.64
C PHE A 114 -0.65 10.79 27.03
N ASP A 115 -1.41 10.00 27.79
CA ASP A 115 -1.67 10.21 29.22
C ASP A 115 -1.31 8.94 30.00
N ALA A 116 -0.38 9.07 30.96
CA ALA A 116 0.09 7.94 31.77
C ALA A 116 -1.00 7.33 32.68
N ASN A 117 -2.07 8.08 32.96
CA ASN A 117 -3.21 7.61 33.75
C ASN A 117 -4.38 7.12 32.89
N ALA A 118 -4.32 7.27 31.56
CA ALA A 118 -5.33 6.71 30.67
C ALA A 118 -5.22 5.18 30.60
N THR A 119 -6.35 4.53 30.30
CA THR A 119 -6.45 3.08 30.16
C THR A 119 -6.40 2.71 28.67
N ASP A 120 -7.46 2.11 28.15
CA ASP A 120 -7.60 1.77 26.73
C ASP A 120 -7.66 3.05 25.88
N PRO A 121 -7.27 3.00 24.59
CA PRO A 121 -7.39 4.13 23.69
C PRO A 121 -8.82 4.69 23.68
N VAL A 122 -8.94 6.00 23.90
CA VAL A 122 -10.22 6.73 23.83
C VAL A 122 -10.18 7.70 22.67
N ARG A 123 -11.15 7.54 21.76
CA ARG A 123 -11.36 8.41 20.60
C ARG A 123 -12.47 9.42 20.89
N ASP A 124 -12.15 10.71 20.84
CA ASP A 124 -13.13 11.79 20.93
C ASP A 124 -13.49 12.31 19.54
N THR A 125 -14.80 12.42 19.29
CA THR A 125 -15.35 12.82 18.00
C THR A 125 -16.22 14.06 18.11
N SER A 126 -16.24 14.87 17.05
CA SER A 126 -17.20 15.97 16.89
C SER A 126 -18.63 15.41 16.73
N PRO A 127 -19.69 16.24 16.84
CA PRO A 127 -21.05 15.81 16.52
C PRO A 127 -21.23 15.27 15.10
N SER A 128 -20.36 15.68 14.15
CA SER A 128 -20.34 15.16 12.79
C SER A 128 -19.57 13.86 12.63
N GLY A 129 -18.98 13.32 13.71
CA GLY A 129 -18.20 12.07 13.72
C GLY A 129 -16.71 12.25 13.40
N GLY A 130 -16.21 13.48 13.30
CA GLY A 130 -14.80 13.75 13.00
C GLY A 130 -13.91 13.56 14.23
N VAL A 131 -12.87 12.76 14.10
CA VAL A 131 -11.88 12.53 15.17
C VAL A 131 -11.06 13.80 15.37
N TYR A 132 -11.06 14.35 16.58
CA TYR A 132 -10.24 15.51 16.93
C TYR A 132 -9.24 15.24 18.06
N ARG A 133 -9.40 14.11 18.77
CA ARG A 133 -8.44 13.65 19.77
C ARG A 133 -8.49 12.14 19.92
N THR A 134 -7.34 11.50 20.05
CA THR A 134 -7.20 10.13 20.55
C THR A 134 -6.26 10.12 21.74
N THR A 135 -6.81 9.85 22.93
CA THR A 135 -5.99 9.71 24.14
C THR A 135 -5.56 8.26 24.30
N VAL A 136 -4.26 8.02 24.37
CA VAL A 136 -3.69 6.69 24.62
C VAL A 136 -2.95 6.63 25.95
N GLY A 137 -3.09 5.49 26.62
CA GLY A 137 -2.33 5.17 27.82
C GLY A 137 -1.30 4.07 27.61
N PRO A 138 -0.69 3.57 28.69
CA PRO A 138 0.27 2.46 28.64
C PRO A 138 -0.25 1.20 27.94
N GLU A 139 -1.55 0.92 28.06
CA GLU A 139 -2.17 -0.28 27.49
C GLU A 139 -2.14 -0.31 25.96
N TYR A 140 -2.15 0.86 25.30
CA TYR A 140 -1.95 0.95 23.85
C TYR A 140 -0.60 0.35 23.42
N TYR A 141 0.50 0.80 24.04
CA TYR A 141 1.83 0.28 23.70
C TYR A 141 2.02 -1.16 24.18
N LYS A 142 1.45 -1.55 25.32
CA LYS A 142 1.50 -2.95 25.78
C LYS A 142 0.78 -3.90 24.81
N SER A 143 -0.29 -3.45 24.15
CA SER A 143 -1.01 -4.24 23.14
C SER A 143 -0.14 -4.66 21.96
N TRP A 144 0.98 -3.97 21.71
CA TRP A 144 1.94 -4.37 20.67
C TRP A 144 2.59 -5.73 20.96
N SER A 145 2.56 -6.17 22.23
CA SER A 145 3.07 -7.49 22.63
C SER A 145 2.25 -8.66 22.08
N HIS A 146 1.02 -8.42 21.60
CA HIS A 146 0.17 -9.43 20.97
C HIS A 146 0.60 -9.75 19.53
N PHE A 147 1.35 -8.86 18.89
CA PHE A 147 1.93 -9.13 17.57
C PHE A 147 3.09 -10.13 17.70
N PRO A 148 3.36 -10.96 16.67
CA PRO A 148 4.52 -11.83 16.65
C PRO A 148 5.81 -11.07 17.05
N GLU A 149 6.68 -11.72 17.82
CA GLU A 149 7.80 -11.09 18.54
C GLU A 149 8.79 -10.39 17.60
N GLU A 150 8.94 -10.92 16.39
CA GLU A 150 9.85 -10.41 15.36
C GLU A 150 9.30 -9.19 14.62
N LEU A 151 7.99 -8.89 14.75
CA LEU A 151 7.43 -7.71 14.12
C LEU A 151 7.93 -6.44 14.81
N ARG A 152 8.15 -5.42 13.99
CA ARG A 152 8.69 -4.13 14.39
C ARG A 152 7.69 -3.03 14.11
N PHE A 153 7.87 -1.89 14.79
CA PHE A 153 6.97 -0.77 14.77
C PHE A 153 7.70 0.52 14.40
N VAL A 154 6.99 1.38 13.69
CA VAL A 154 7.32 2.80 13.62
C VAL A 154 6.54 3.52 14.70
N SER A 155 7.25 4.20 15.60
CA SER A 155 6.62 5.10 16.57
C SER A 155 6.40 6.46 15.90
N THR A 156 5.23 6.63 15.31
CA THR A 156 4.80 7.92 14.76
C THR A 156 4.37 8.86 15.88
N LEU A 157 4.52 10.17 15.65
CA LEU A 157 4.39 11.22 16.66
C LEU A 157 3.46 12.32 16.14
N ASN A 158 2.71 12.95 17.04
CA ASN A 158 1.81 14.04 16.71
C ASN A 158 2.60 15.34 16.47
N PHE A 159 2.71 15.75 15.21
CA PHE A 159 3.34 17.02 14.83
C PHE A 159 2.29 18.08 14.51
N GLY A 160 1.11 17.69 14.05
CA GLY A 160 0.01 18.58 13.65
C GLY A 160 -0.55 19.44 14.77
N ASN A 161 -0.50 18.97 16.02
CA ASN A 161 -0.93 19.77 17.19
C ASN A 161 0.06 20.91 17.54
N ASP A 162 1.20 21.02 16.87
CA ASP A 162 2.23 22.03 17.12
C ASP A 162 2.67 22.14 18.60
N SER A 163 2.72 20.99 19.28
CA SER A 163 3.25 20.86 20.64
C SER A 163 4.37 19.82 20.71
N LEU A 164 5.61 20.30 20.92
CA LEU A 164 6.77 19.44 21.14
C LEU A 164 6.58 18.51 22.34
N ASP A 165 5.88 18.96 23.38
CA ASP A 165 5.63 18.14 24.58
C ASP A 165 4.77 16.92 24.26
N ILE A 166 3.75 17.07 23.41
CA ILE A 166 2.90 15.95 22.97
C ILE A 166 3.72 14.95 22.15
N ALA A 167 4.45 15.43 21.13
CA ALA A 167 5.30 14.57 20.29
C ALA A 167 6.35 13.82 21.13
N ARG A 168 7.02 14.52 22.05
CA ARG A 168 8.03 13.94 22.93
C ARG A 168 7.45 12.87 23.85
N ARG A 169 6.29 13.11 24.48
CA ARG A 169 5.66 12.13 25.39
C ARG A 169 5.27 10.84 24.68
N LEU A 170 4.77 10.93 23.45
CA LEU A 170 4.46 9.74 22.63
C LEU A 170 5.73 8.92 22.33
N ALA A 171 6.83 9.60 21.98
CA ALA A 171 8.12 8.95 21.72
C ALA A 171 8.70 8.30 22.98
N GLU A 172 8.67 8.99 24.13
CA GLU A 172 9.13 8.46 25.41
C GLU A 172 8.28 7.24 25.83
N ALA A 173 6.96 7.31 25.66
CA ALA A 173 6.06 6.21 25.99
C ALA A 173 6.33 4.98 25.12
N SER A 174 6.48 5.13 23.80
CA SER A 174 6.70 4.00 22.90
C SER A 174 7.97 3.23 23.26
N VAL A 175 9.09 3.92 23.50
CA VAL A 175 10.36 3.26 23.85
C VAL A 175 10.41 2.80 25.31
N LYS A 176 9.61 3.40 26.20
CA LYS A 176 9.48 2.94 27.59
C LYS A 176 8.76 1.59 27.67
N TYR A 177 7.69 1.41 26.91
CA TYR A 177 6.85 0.21 26.96
C TYR A 177 7.27 -0.85 25.93
N GLN A 178 7.89 -0.46 24.81
CA GLN A 178 8.27 -1.36 23.71
C GLN A 178 9.69 -1.10 23.15
N PRO A 179 10.74 -1.05 24.00
CA PRO A 179 12.10 -0.65 23.59
C PRO A 179 12.75 -1.56 22.53
N GLN A 180 12.30 -2.81 22.43
CA GLN A 180 12.83 -3.81 21.50
C GLN A 180 12.06 -3.86 20.17
N ARG A 181 10.85 -3.26 20.12
CA ARG A 181 9.97 -3.33 18.94
C ARG A 181 9.96 -2.06 18.11
N VAL A 182 10.30 -0.89 18.68
CA VAL A 182 10.37 0.38 17.94
C VAL A 182 11.64 0.40 17.08
N GLU A 183 11.50 0.32 15.76
CA GLU A 183 12.63 0.36 14.81
C GLU A 183 12.88 1.78 14.27
N TYR A 184 11.81 2.56 14.10
CA TYR A 184 11.87 3.92 13.57
C TYR A 184 10.95 4.87 14.34
N LEU A 185 11.24 6.17 14.22
CA LEU A 185 10.40 7.28 14.64
C LEU A 185 9.93 8.06 13.40
N GLU A 186 8.73 8.61 13.44
CA GLU A 186 8.19 9.46 12.37
C GLU A 186 7.51 10.67 13.00
N LEU A 187 7.79 11.88 12.51
CA LEU A 187 7.26 13.12 13.08
C LEU A 187 6.15 13.71 12.20
N GLY A 188 4.91 13.42 12.55
CA GLY A 188 3.71 13.91 11.88
C GLY A 188 3.32 13.12 10.65
N ASN A 189 2.12 13.42 10.14
CA ASN A 189 1.57 12.86 8.92
C ASN A 189 1.21 13.99 7.94
N GLU A 190 1.74 13.92 6.71
CA GLU A 190 1.42 14.85 5.61
C GLU A 190 1.41 16.33 6.02
N PRO A 191 2.57 16.92 6.38
CA PRO A 191 2.65 18.29 6.89
C PRO A 191 2.10 19.36 5.92
N THR A 192 1.95 19.01 4.64
CA THR A 192 1.29 19.80 3.60
C THR A 192 -0.17 20.14 3.94
N ASN A 193 -0.82 19.36 4.81
CA ASN A 193 -2.19 19.56 5.26
C ASN A 193 -2.32 20.42 6.52
N TYR A 194 -1.20 20.83 7.13
CA TYR A 194 -1.23 21.68 8.32
C TYR A 194 -1.56 23.14 7.98
N PRO A 195 -1.90 23.99 8.98
CA PRO A 195 -2.17 25.40 8.72
C PRO A 195 -1.03 26.08 7.97
N SER A 196 -1.32 26.63 6.79
CA SER A 196 -0.31 27.21 5.88
C SER A 196 0.53 28.32 6.52
N ALA A 197 -0.02 29.02 7.51
CA ALA A 197 0.68 30.05 8.27
C ALA A 197 1.81 29.53 9.16
N ARG A 198 1.84 28.23 9.51
CA ARG A 198 2.83 27.65 10.44
C ARG A 198 4.27 27.87 10.00
N TRP A 199 4.51 27.72 8.70
CA TRP A 199 5.82 27.96 8.08
C TRP A 199 5.78 29.01 6.98
N GLY A 200 4.61 29.62 6.73
CA GLY A 200 4.41 30.50 5.58
C GLY A 200 4.77 29.81 4.26
N ASN A 201 4.47 28.51 4.13
CA ASN A 201 4.85 27.66 3.00
C ASN A 201 6.37 27.54 2.71
N SER A 202 7.25 27.88 3.65
CA SER A 202 8.70 27.71 3.49
C SER A 202 9.16 26.29 3.88
N THR A 203 9.79 25.61 2.92
CA THR A 203 10.46 24.32 3.14
C THR A 203 11.58 24.44 4.17
N GLU A 204 12.37 25.51 4.12
CA GLU A 204 13.47 25.76 5.08
C GLU A 204 12.94 25.95 6.50
N ALA A 205 11.82 26.67 6.67
CA ALA A 205 11.20 26.85 7.97
C ALA A 205 10.62 25.53 8.53
N TYR A 206 10.02 24.70 7.68
CA TYR A 206 9.62 23.33 8.04
C TYR A 206 10.82 22.50 8.51
N VAL A 207 11.89 22.46 7.70
CA VAL A 207 13.12 21.70 7.99
C VAL A 207 13.75 22.18 9.30
N ALA A 208 13.78 23.49 9.54
CA ALA A 208 14.33 24.05 10.78
C ALA A 208 13.53 23.60 12.02
N GLN A 209 12.19 23.62 11.96
CA GLN A 209 11.36 23.12 13.06
C GLN A 209 11.53 21.61 13.25
N TRP A 210 11.49 20.84 12.16
CA TRP A 210 11.64 19.38 12.18
C TRP A 210 12.93 18.98 12.88
N LYS A 211 14.07 19.57 12.49
CA LYS A 211 15.39 19.29 13.09
C LYS A 211 15.47 19.66 14.57
N ASN A 212 14.92 20.82 14.94
CA ASN A 212 14.89 21.24 16.34
C ASN A 212 14.09 20.25 17.20
N TRP A 213 12.95 19.78 16.70
CA TRP A 213 12.09 18.84 17.41
C TRP A 213 12.69 17.44 17.47
N THR A 214 13.17 16.89 16.36
CA THR A 214 13.78 15.55 16.35
C THR A 214 14.99 15.48 17.25
N ARG A 215 15.84 16.53 17.30
CA ARG A 215 16.93 16.64 18.28
C ARG A 215 16.45 16.60 19.73
N SER A 216 15.41 17.38 20.06
CA SER A 216 14.86 17.41 21.42
C SER A 216 14.22 16.08 21.82
N ILE A 217 13.51 15.45 20.89
CA ILE A 217 12.88 14.13 21.09
C ILE A 217 13.97 13.07 21.25
N ASP A 218 15.03 13.15 20.44
CA ASP A 218 16.14 12.21 20.48
C ASP A 218 16.84 12.20 21.85
N ALA A 219 17.05 13.37 22.45
CA ALA A 219 17.60 13.49 23.80
C ALA A 219 16.70 12.83 24.86
N ALA A 220 15.38 12.99 24.73
CA ALA A 220 14.40 12.42 25.65
C ALA A 220 14.29 10.89 25.52
N VAL A 221 14.26 10.39 24.27
CA VAL A 221 14.29 8.96 23.96
C VAL A 221 15.57 8.31 24.51
N ASN A 222 16.73 8.92 24.28
CA ASN A 222 18.01 8.40 24.79
C ASN A 222 18.03 8.36 26.33
N THR A 223 17.51 9.40 26.98
CA THR A 223 17.37 9.42 28.44
C THR A 223 16.46 8.29 28.92
N THR A 224 15.28 8.14 28.31
CA THR A 224 14.32 7.08 28.64
C THR A 224 14.96 5.70 28.50
N LEU A 225 15.63 5.42 27.37
CA LEU A 225 16.31 4.15 27.11
C LEU A 225 17.45 3.88 28.11
N SER A 226 18.21 4.91 28.50
CA SER A 226 19.31 4.75 29.49
C SER A 226 18.82 4.41 30.90
N THR A 227 17.59 4.83 31.25
CA THR A 227 16.97 4.56 32.56
C THR A 227 16.14 3.30 32.57
N ALA A 228 15.67 2.84 31.40
CA ALA A 228 14.96 1.59 31.25
C ALA A 228 15.95 0.44 31.50
N ARG A 229 15.68 -0.38 32.53
CA ARG A 229 16.44 -1.62 32.78
C ARG A 229 16.00 -2.71 31.79
N VAL A 230 16.30 -2.50 30.50
CA VAL A 230 15.95 -3.44 29.43
C VAL A 230 17.01 -4.53 29.38
N ALA A 231 16.59 -5.79 29.48
CA ALA A 231 17.45 -6.92 29.15
C ALA A 231 17.40 -7.15 27.63
N GLY A 232 18.55 -7.20 26.97
CA GLY A 232 18.64 -7.43 25.52
C GLY A 232 18.92 -6.16 24.70
N GLU A 233 18.98 -6.33 23.37
CA GLU A 233 19.27 -5.24 22.43
C GLU A 233 18.09 -4.26 22.31
N VAL A 234 18.39 -2.96 22.36
CA VAL A 234 17.43 -1.89 22.10
C VAL A 234 17.49 -1.54 20.62
N ALA A 235 16.36 -1.63 19.92
CA ALA A 235 16.31 -1.51 18.46
C ALA A 235 16.82 -0.16 17.94
N LEU A 236 16.52 0.95 18.64
CA LEU A 236 16.90 2.32 18.26
C LEU A 236 18.33 2.75 18.64
N ALA A 237 19.07 1.97 19.43
CA ALA A 237 20.32 2.45 20.03
C ALA A 237 21.44 2.65 18.99
N GLY A 238 22.01 3.86 18.93
CA GLY A 238 23.19 4.15 18.11
C GLY A 238 22.95 4.21 16.59
N LYS A 239 21.69 4.26 16.15
CA LYS A 239 21.31 4.28 14.73
C LYS A 239 20.68 5.61 14.31
N ARG A 240 20.70 5.87 13.01
CA ARG A 240 19.77 6.80 12.34
C ARG A 240 18.38 6.21 12.49
N ARG A 241 17.38 6.99 12.89
CA ARG A 241 16.09 6.43 13.33
C ARG A 241 14.84 7.15 12.83
N TRP A 242 14.99 8.22 12.06
CA TRP A 242 13.84 8.99 11.61
C TRP A 242 13.41 8.65 10.19
N TRP A 243 12.11 8.47 10.01
CA TRP A 243 11.47 8.66 8.72
C TRP A 243 11.22 10.14 8.49
N ALA A 244 11.61 10.64 7.31
CA ALA A 244 11.44 12.05 6.92
C ALA A 244 10.51 12.19 5.71
N SER A 245 10.00 13.41 5.51
CA SER A 245 9.02 13.81 4.49
C SER A 245 7.58 13.39 4.78
N SER A 246 7.26 12.08 4.82
CA SER A 246 5.90 11.53 5.01
C SER A 246 4.79 12.34 4.31
N ALA A 247 5.10 12.80 3.10
CA ALA A 247 4.30 13.73 2.32
C ALA A 247 3.67 13.02 1.13
N THR A 248 2.50 13.49 0.72
CA THR A 248 1.84 13.04 -0.51
C THR A 248 2.50 13.62 -1.75
N THR A 249 2.14 13.07 -2.90
CA THR A 249 2.47 13.63 -4.22
C THR A 249 1.54 14.76 -4.64
N ASP A 250 0.49 15.07 -3.87
CA ASP A 250 -0.47 16.11 -4.22
C ASP A 250 0.19 17.49 -4.19
N LYS A 251 -0.17 18.35 -5.15
CA LYS A 251 0.36 19.72 -5.22
C LYS A 251 -0.20 20.54 -4.06
N SER A 252 0.70 21.11 -3.26
CA SER A 252 0.35 21.98 -2.14
C SER A 252 1.18 23.26 -2.14
N GLY A 253 0.85 24.21 -1.25
CA GLY A 253 1.67 25.42 -1.08
C GLY A 253 3.03 25.14 -0.43
N LEU A 254 3.11 24.11 0.41
CA LEU A 254 4.31 23.69 1.11
C LEU A 254 4.96 22.50 0.38
N ASN A 255 6.24 22.61 0.04
CA ASN A 255 6.97 21.53 -0.62
C ASN A 255 7.85 20.80 0.38
N VAL A 256 7.47 19.58 0.79
CA VAL A 256 8.18 18.80 1.82
C VAL A 256 8.47 17.36 1.40
N ARG A 257 8.40 17.07 0.09
CA ARG A 257 8.82 15.77 -0.44
C ARG A 257 10.35 15.64 -0.37
N PRO A 258 10.92 14.42 -0.45
CA PRO A 258 12.37 14.21 -0.38
C PRO A 258 13.17 15.09 -1.34
N VAL A 259 12.67 15.29 -2.57
CA VAL A 259 13.30 16.18 -3.58
C VAL A 259 13.46 17.63 -3.09
N ASP A 260 12.62 18.09 -2.17
CA ASP A 260 12.64 19.45 -1.62
C ASP A 260 13.38 19.53 -0.28
N VAL A 261 13.15 18.56 0.62
CA VAL A 261 13.73 18.60 1.98
C VAL A 261 15.19 18.19 2.04
N ILE A 262 15.66 17.35 1.10
CA ILE A 262 17.07 16.94 1.02
C ILE A 262 17.96 18.16 0.71
N PRO A 263 17.72 18.96 -0.36
CA PRO A 263 18.47 20.19 -0.61
C PRO A 263 18.38 21.21 0.53
N ALA A 264 17.25 21.26 1.24
CA ALA A 264 17.07 22.14 2.41
C ALA A 264 17.82 21.64 3.67
N GLY A 265 18.47 20.47 3.63
CA GLY A 265 19.37 20.00 4.68
C GLY A 265 18.68 19.35 5.88
N ILE A 266 17.53 18.69 5.64
CA ILE A 266 16.76 17.94 6.65
C ILE A 266 17.64 16.97 7.43
N ASP A 267 18.57 16.30 6.74
CA ASP A 267 19.47 15.30 7.30
C ASP A 267 20.86 15.85 7.64
N GLY A 268 21.01 17.17 7.78
CA GLY A 268 22.28 17.78 8.18
C GLY A 268 22.81 17.35 9.57
N GLU A 269 22.01 16.59 10.33
CA GLU A 269 22.38 16.00 11.64
C GLU A 269 22.61 14.47 11.55
N GLY A 270 22.44 13.86 10.38
CA GLY A 270 22.61 12.41 10.17
C GLY A 270 21.55 11.56 10.89
N SER A 271 20.36 12.10 11.13
CA SER A 271 19.31 11.44 11.94
C SER A 271 18.28 10.67 11.10
N VAL A 272 18.17 10.98 9.79
CA VAL A 272 17.22 10.34 8.87
C VAL A 272 17.71 8.94 8.54
N ALA A 273 16.88 7.94 8.80
CA ALA A 273 17.12 6.56 8.40
C ALA A 273 16.62 6.31 6.98
N GLN A 274 15.39 6.77 6.69
CA GLN A 274 14.70 6.52 5.42
C GLN A 274 13.85 7.74 5.04
N TYR A 275 13.71 7.98 3.73
CA TYR A 275 12.79 8.98 3.20
C TYR A 275 11.45 8.35 2.86
N SER A 276 10.38 8.84 3.47
CA SER A 276 9.01 8.36 3.31
C SER A 276 8.22 9.21 2.31
N ILE A 277 7.52 8.54 1.39
CA ILE A 277 6.60 9.12 0.42
C ILE A 277 5.24 8.45 0.57
N HIS A 278 4.15 9.21 0.45
CA HIS A 278 2.79 8.66 0.39
C HIS A 278 2.28 8.57 -1.04
N SER A 279 1.57 7.49 -1.36
CA SER A 279 1.15 7.18 -2.74
C SER A 279 -0.33 6.84 -2.83
N TYR A 280 -1.08 7.61 -3.63
CA TYR A 280 -2.48 7.33 -3.98
C TYR A 280 -2.77 7.78 -5.42
N PRO A 281 -2.77 6.86 -6.40
CA PRO A 281 -3.02 7.21 -7.81
C PRO A 281 -4.43 7.76 -8.08
N PHE A 282 -5.39 7.44 -7.20
CA PHE A 282 -6.79 7.86 -7.28
C PHE A 282 -7.28 8.42 -5.94
N ALA A 283 -8.44 9.07 -5.94
CA ALA A 283 -9.07 9.60 -4.72
C ALA A 283 -10.58 9.74 -4.88
N THR A 284 -11.36 9.52 -3.82
CA THR A 284 -12.81 9.82 -3.79
C THR A 284 -13.16 11.17 -3.19
N CYS A 285 -12.16 11.90 -2.69
CA CYS A 285 -12.26 13.27 -2.20
C CYS A 285 -11.94 14.33 -3.27
N ASP A 286 -11.66 13.91 -4.50
CA ASP A 286 -11.48 14.75 -5.68
C ASP A 286 -12.40 14.22 -6.79
N PRO A 287 -13.38 15.01 -7.29
CA PRO A 287 -14.35 14.52 -8.27
C PRO A 287 -13.75 14.00 -9.57
N THR A 288 -12.63 14.57 -10.03
CA THR A 288 -11.96 14.16 -11.27
C THR A 288 -11.27 12.81 -11.09
N ARG A 289 -10.55 12.64 -9.98
CA ARG A 289 -9.92 11.34 -9.63
C ARG A 289 -10.97 10.28 -9.30
N ALA A 290 -12.08 10.66 -8.69
CA ALA A 290 -13.17 9.74 -8.34
C ALA A 290 -13.84 9.15 -9.59
N ALA A 291 -14.06 9.97 -10.63
CA ALA A 291 -14.68 9.54 -11.88
C ALA A 291 -13.85 8.48 -12.63
N VAL A 292 -12.54 8.45 -12.41
CA VAL A 292 -11.62 7.49 -13.05
C VAL A 292 -11.17 6.36 -12.12
N ALA A 293 -11.63 6.31 -10.86
CA ALA A 293 -11.39 5.22 -9.93
C ALA A 293 -12.27 4.00 -10.26
N THR A 294 -11.99 3.36 -11.40
CA THR A 294 -12.77 2.24 -11.96
C THR A 294 -11.91 0.99 -12.05
N LEU A 295 -12.54 -0.20 -12.08
CA LEU A 295 -11.82 -1.48 -12.19
C LEU A 295 -10.81 -1.52 -13.36
N PRO A 296 -11.14 -1.10 -14.60
CA PRO A 296 -10.17 -1.12 -15.70
C PRO A 296 -8.99 -0.17 -15.50
N ASN A 297 -9.22 1.01 -14.91
CA ASN A 297 -8.15 1.97 -14.64
C ASN A 297 -7.26 1.53 -13.48
N LEU A 298 -7.85 0.85 -12.49
CA LEU A 298 -7.11 0.29 -11.36
C LEU A 298 -6.18 -0.83 -11.81
N LEU A 299 -6.57 -1.61 -12.81
CA LEU A 299 -5.80 -2.76 -13.30
C LEU A 299 -4.94 -2.44 -14.55
N ASN A 300 -4.73 -1.16 -14.86
CA ASN A 300 -3.88 -0.76 -15.97
C ASN A 300 -2.41 -0.63 -15.52
N HIS A 301 -1.61 -1.65 -15.84
CA HIS A 301 -0.21 -1.75 -15.42
C HIS A 301 0.66 -0.60 -15.93
N THR A 302 0.58 -0.25 -17.21
CA THR A 302 1.41 0.82 -17.78
C THR A 302 1.10 2.19 -17.15
N ARG A 303 -0.17 2.44 -16.80
CA ARG A 303 -0.59 3.63 -16.07
C ARG A 303 -0.03 3.66 -14.65
N LEU A 304 -0.02 2.54 -13.94
CA LEU A 304 0.57 2.48 -12.59
C LEU A 304 2.09 2.64 -12.63
N SER A 305 2.76 2.02 -13.59
CA SER A 305 4.19 2.19 -13.83
C SER A 305 4.54 3.65 -14.16
N ALA A 306 3.75 4.30 -15.04
CA ALA A 306 3.91 5.72 -15.35
C ALA A 306 3.68 6.61 -14.12
N TYR A 307 2.64 6.34 -13.31
CA TYR A 307 2.43 7.06 -12.05
C TYR A 307 3.62 6.94 -11.10
N ALA A 308 4.18 5.74 -10.94
CA ALA A 308 5.37 5.55 -10.12
C ALA A 308 6.57 6.34 -10.67
N ASP A 309 6.78 6.34 -11.99
CA ASP A 309 7.89 7.05 -12.64
C ASP A 309 7.74 8.58 -12.58
N ASP A 310 6.52 9.10 -12.74
CA ASP A 310 6.28 10.54 -12.82
C ASP A 310 6.10 11.19 -11.43
N GLU A 311 5.42 10.51 -10.49
CA GLU A 311 5.01 11.11 -9.22
C GLU A 311 5.88 10.69 -8.03
N ILE A 312 6.43 9.47 -8.04
CA ILE A 312 7.21 8.90 -6.93
C ILE A 312 8.71 9.01 -7.20
N MET A 313 9.16 8.60 -8.38
CA MET A 313 10.58 8.50 -8.69
C MET A 313 11.39 9.79 -8.59
N PRO A 314 10.86 11.00 -8.85
CA PRO A 314 11.64 12.22 -8.63
C PRO A 314 12.14 12.37 -7.18
N SER A 315 11.30 11.95 -6.22
CA SER A 315 11.65 11.98 -4.79
C SER A 315 12.46 10.77 -4.35
N ALA A 316 12.11 9.58 -4.84
CA ALA A 316 12.89 8.37 -4.58
C ALA A 316 14.33 8.50 -5.10
N GLN A 317 14.51 9.07 -6.30
CA GLN A 317 15.83 9.31 -6.88
C GLN A 317 16.63 10.30 -6.05
N ALA A 318 16.02 11.37 -5.52
CA ALA A 318 16.70 12.30 -4.62
C ALA A 318 17.21 11.61 -3.34
N ALA A 319 16.42 10.68 -2.78
CA ALA A 319 16.86 9.86 -1.64
C ALA A 319 18.05 8.95 -2.02
N LEU A 320 17.95 8.22 -3.14
CA LEU A 320 19.01 7.35 -3.63
C LEU A 320 20.31 8.12 -3.93
N ASP A 321 20.21 9.29 -4.57
CA ASP A 321 21.35 10.16 -4.90
C ASP A 321 22.03 10.72 -3.63
N SER A 322 21.27 10.87 -2.53
CA SER A 322 21.81 11.23 -1.21
C SER A 322 22.47 10.05 -0.47
N GLY A 323 22.42 8.84 -1.04
CA GLY A 323 22.89 7.60 -0.41
C GLY A 323 21.96 7.07 0.69
N SER A 324 20.69 7.50 0.69
CA SER A 324 19.68 7.08 1.67
C SER A 324 18.65 6.14 1.05
N GLU A 325 18.03 5.32 1.89
CA GLU A 325 16.90 4.48 1.51
C GLU A 325 15.63 5.32 1.36
N TRP A 326 14.70 4.83 0.53
CA TRP A 326 13.36 5.37 0.41
C TRP A 326 12.32 4.27 0.60
N ILE A 327 11.15 4.68 1.08
CA ILE A 327 10.01 3.81 1.35
C ILE A 327 8.71 4.47 0.89
N ILE A 328 7.67 3.66 0.74
CA ILE A 328 6.31 4.16 0.71
C ILE A 328 5.72 4.00 2.12
N GLY A 329 5.74 5.06 2.94
CA GLY A 329 5.28 5.01 4.33
C GLY A 329 3.77 4.95 4.50
N GLU A 330 3.02 5.27 3.45
CA GLU A 330 1.58 5.10 3.38
C GLU A 330 1.12 4.99 1.93
N PHE A 331 0.34 3.96 1.59
CA PHE A 331 -0.30 3.92 0.28
C PHE A 331 -1.57 3.11 0.25
N ASN A 332 -2.41 3.44 -0.73
CA ASN A 332 -3.45 2.55 -1.22
C ASN A 332 -3.89 2.98 -2.63
N SER A 333 -4.85 2.26 -3.20
CA SER A 333 -5.34 2.46 -4.57
C SER A 333 -6.08 3.78 -4.72
N VAL A 334 -7.03 4.04 -3.82
CA VAL A 334 -7.92 5.20 -3.90
C VAL A 334 -7.98 5.87 -2.53
N ALA A 335 -7.46 7.09 -2.43
CA ALA A 335 -7.48 7.89 -1.21
C ALA A 335 -8.92 8.18 -0.74
N CYS A 336 -9.05 8.60 0.52
CA CYS A 336 -10.32 8.95 1.15
C CYS A 336 -11.27 7.74 1.32
N SER A 337 -10.71 6.66 1.89
CA SER A 337 -11.39 5.40 2.27
C SER A 337 -11.85 4.50 1.12
N GLY A 338 -11.26 4.68 -0.06
CA GLY A 338 -11.45 3.80 -1.20
C GLY A 338 -12.73 4.08 -1.99
N GLN A 339 -12.98 3.25 -3.00
CA GLN A 339 -14.15 3.31 -3.87
C GLN A 339 -14.99 2.03 -3.74
N PRO A 340 -16.21 2.10 -3.19
CA PRO A 340 -17.10 0.94 -3.08
C PRO A 340 -17.36 0.24 -4.42
N ASN A 341 -17.44 -1.09 -4.39
CA ASN A 341 -17.54 -2.00 -5.53
C ASN A 341 -16.31 -1.99 -6.47
N VAL A 342 -15.21 -1.38 -6.04
CA VAL A 342 -13.94 -1.35 -6.75
C VAL A 342 -12.84 -1.84 -5.83
N THR A 343 -12.55 -1.10 -4.76
CA THR A 343 -11.42 -1.38 -3.86
C THR A 343 -11.74 -2.41 -2.78
N ASP A 344 -13.00 -2.81 -2.62
CA ASP A 344 -13.47 -3.93 -1.77
C ASP A 344 -13.69 -5.23 -2.56
N THR A 345 -13.11 -5.33 -3.76
CA THR A 345 -13.25 -6.49 -4.66
C THR A 345 -11.90 -7.16 -4.96
N PHE A 346 -11.92 -8.29 -5.67
CA PHE A 346 -10.71 -8.98 -6.09
C PHE A 346 -9.73 -8.12 -6.93
N ALA A 347 -10.22 -7.09 -7.62
CA ALA A 347 -9.35 -6.13 -8.31
C ALA A 347 -8.36 -5.45 -7.38
N GLN A 348 -8.73 -5.18 -6.13
CA GLN A 348 -7.82 -4.63 -5.14
C GLN A 348 -6.67 -5.59 -4.85
N ALA A 349 -6.92 -6.91 -4.79
CA ALA A 349 -5.87 -7.90 -4.57
C ALA A 349 -4.83 -7.87 -5.70
N LEU A 350 -5.30 -7.83 -6.96
CA LEU A 350 -4.43 -7.73 -8.13
C LEU A 350 -3.64 -6.41 -8.14
N TRP A 351 -4.31 -5.29 -7.83
CA TRP A 351 -3.69 -3.96 -7.74
C TRP A 351 -2.59 -3.90 -6.68
N VAL A 352 -2.82 -4.49 -5.50
CA VAL A 352 -1.83 -4.53 -4.41
C VAL A 352 -0.57 -5.27 -4.86
N VAL A 353 -0.72 -6.47 -5.45
CA VAL A 353 0.44 -7.24 -5.92
C VAL A 353 1.23 -6.46 -6.99
N ASP A 354 0.52 -5.88 -7.97
CA ASP A 354 1.21 -5.14 -9.05
C ASP A 354 1.93 -3.90 -8.52
N SER A 355 1.25 -3.08 -7.71
CA SER A 355 1.81 -1.83 -7.19
C SER A 355 3.02 -2.06 -6.29
N GLU A 356 2.96 -3.08 -5.42
CA GLU A 356 4.09 -3.41 -4.55
C GLU A 356 5.31 -3.89 -5.35
N LEU A 357 5.10 -4.70 -6.41
CA LEU A 357 6.19 -5.14 -7.29
C LEU A 357 6.74 -4.01 -8.17
N ILE A 358 5.89 -3.08 -8.63
CA ILE A 358 6.29 -1.81 -9.29
C ILE A 358 7.24 -1.01 -8.40
N TYR A 359 6.95 -0.90 -7.11
CA TYR A 359 7.84 -0.23 -6.14
C TYR A 359 9.09 -1.04 -5.83
N ALA A 360 9.00 -2.37 -5.77
CA ALA A 360 10.14 -3.26 -5.54
C ALA A 360 11.19 -3.13 -6.65
N VAL A 361 10.78 -3.09 -7.92
CA VAL A 361 11.73 -2.92 -9.06
C VAL A 361 12.34 -1.51 -9.10
N ARG A 362 11.73 -0.54 -8.40
CA ARG A 362 12.19 0.85 -8.25
C ARG A 362 13.02 1.10 -6.98
N ASN A 363 13.45 0.05 -6.31
CA ASN A 363 14.30 0.10 -5.12
C ASN A 363 13.66 0.69 -3.86
N ALA A 364 12.33 0.63 -3.71
CA ALA A 364 11.71 0.90 -2.41
C ALA A 364 12.27 -0.11 -1.37
N SER A 365 12.51 0.33 -0.14
CA SER A 365 13.01 -0.58 0.92
C SER A 365 11.86 -1.30 1.63
N SER A 366 10.69 -0.64 1.72
CA SER A 366 9.42 -1.22 2.16
C SER A 366 8.25 -0.35 1.67
N VAL A 367 7.06 -0.93 1.70
CA VAL A 367 5.80 -0.29 1.34
C VAL A 367 4.74 -0.59 2.41
N HIS A 368 3.97 0.41 2.81
CA HIS A 368 3.07 0.33 3.98
C HIS A 368 1.60 0.49 3.58
N LEU A 369 0.93 -0.64 3.32
CA LEU A 369 -0.45 -0.67 2.85
C LEU A 369 -1.38 -0.12 3.93
N HIS A 370 -2.00 1.01 3.65
CA HIS A 370 -2.76 1.76 4.64
C HIS A 370 -4.13 1.14 4.91
N GLN A 371 -4.49 1.08 6.19
CA GLN A 371 -5.72 0.56 6.75
C GLN A 371 -6.36 1.61 7.65
N GLY A 372 -7.68 1.75 7.63
CA GLY A 372 -8.32 2.76 8.47
C GLY A 372 -9.81 2.91 8.21
N ALA A 373 -10.38 4.05 8.57
CA ALA A 373 -11.79 4.32 8.36
C ALA A 373 -12.02 5.74 7.86
N THR A 374 -13.25 6.02 7.43
CA THR A 374 -13.62 7.33 6.91
C THR A 374 -13.38 8.44 7.94
N LEU A 375 -12.66 9.48 7.53
CA LEU A 375 -12.39 10.66 8.33
C LEU A 375 -13.23 11.84 7.85
N VAL A 376 -14.06 12.38 8.73
CA VAL A 376 -15.04 13.43 8.39
C VAL A 376 -14.39 14.77 8.00
N PHE A 377 -13.17 15.03 8.49
CA PHE A 377 -12.45 16.28 8.22
C PHE A 377 -11.45 16.18 7.06
N GLN A 378 -11.38 15.04 6.37
CA GLN A 378 -10.42 14.84 5.28
C GLN A 378 -10.79 15.63 4.03
N SER A 379 -12.08 15.77 3.72
CA SER A 379 -12.56 16.58 2.60
C SER A 379 -14.03 16.97 2.79
N ASN A 380 -14.40 18.14 2.26
CA ASN A 380 -15.80 18.57 2.12
C ASN A 380 -16.50 17.95 0.90
N GLN A 381 -15.78 17.19 0.08
CA GLN A 381 -16.23 16.55 -1.16
C GLN A 381 -15.84 15.08 -1.20
N GLN A 382 -16.25 14.28 -0.19
CA GLN A 382 -15.99 12.83 -0.15
C GLN A 382 -17.27 12.00 -0.31
N THR A 383 -17.13 10.82 -0.89
CA THR A 383 -18.25 9.88 -1.11
C THR A 383 -18.45 8.90 0.06
N ASN A 384 -17.45 8.75 0.94
CA ASN A 384 -17.51 7.86 2.09
C ASN A 384 -17.99 8.59 3.36
N SER A 385 -18.48 7.83 4.33
CA SER A 385 -19.01 8.32 5.62
C SER A 385 -18.80 7.31 6.75
N ALA A 386 -18.91 7.73 8.01
CA ALA A 386 -19.00 6.81 9.15
C ALA A 386 -20.30 5.95 9.07
N ALA A 387 -20.35 4.86 9.85
CA ALA A 387 -21.57 4.08 9.99
C ALA A 387 -22.59 4.80 10.89
N ASP A 388 -23.88 4.51 10.68
CA ASP A 388 -25.00 5.08 11.46
C ASP A 388 -25.13 4.50 12.87
N ASP A 389 -24.49 3.36 13.14
CA ASP A 389 -24.43 2.70 14.44
C ASP A 389 -23.30 3.21 15.36
N GLY A 390 -22.64 4.32 14.96
CA GLY A 390 -21.52 4.92 15.70
C GLY A 390 -20.19 4.19 15.51
N LYS A 391 -20.13 3.13 14.70
CA LYS A 391 -18.87 2.45 14.36
C LYS A 391 -18.15 3.14 13.20
N PRO A 392 -16.83 2.89 13.05
CA PRO A 392 -16.08 3.44 11.93
C PRO A 392 -16.65 2.96 10.59
N GLY A 393 -16.72 3.86 9.61
CA GLY A 393 -16.91 3.48 8.21
C GLY A 393 -15.60 2.97 7.64
N PHE A 394 -15.22 1.72 7.97
CA PHE A 394 -13.95 1.11 7.53
C PHE A 394 -13.72 1.30 6.04
N SER A 395 -12.46 1.47 5.66
CA SER A 395 -12.10 1.80 4.29
C SER A 395 -12.31 0.60 3.40
N THR A 396 -12.85 0.83 2.20
CA THR A 396 -13.16 -0.28 1.29
C THR A 396 -11.91 -1.02 0.80
N TYR A 397 -10.74 -0.37 0.86
CA TYR A 397 -9.46 -0.97 0.51
C TYR A 397 -8.79 -1.78 1.64
N ASP A 398 -9.40 -1.84 2.83
CA ASP A 398 -8.80 -2.56 3.96
C ASP A 398 -8.63 -4.06 3.59
N PHE A 399 -7.72 -4.78 4.24
CA PHE A 399 -7.65 -6.24 4.10
C PHE A 399 -8.63 -6.95 5.03
N VAL A 400 -9.21 -6.24 6.00
CA VAL A 400 -10.11 -6.79 7.00
C VAL A 400 -11.14 -5.75 7.42
N TYR A 401 -12.39 -6.18 7.54
CA TYR A 401 -13.37 -5.50 8.38
C TYR A 401 -13.32 -6.15 9.76
N PRO A 402 -12.74 -5.48 10.77
CA PRO A 402 -12.28 -6.18 11.97
C PRO A 402 -13.40 -6.43 12.99
N VAL A 403 -14.53 -5.73 12.86
CA VAL A 403 -15.71 -5.87 13.73
C VAL A 403 -17.00 -5.73 12.90
N ASN A 404 -18.09 -6.32 13.38
CA ASN A 404 -19.40 -6.17 12.75
C ASN A 404 -19.82 -4.70 12.74
N SER A 405 -20.44 -4.21 11.67
CA SER A 405 -21.07 -2.89 11.61
C SER A 405 -22.29 -2.88 10.68
N THR A 406 -23.20 -1.95 10.87
CA THR A 406 -24.35 -1.77 9.94
C THR A 406 -23.91 -1.45 8.52
N LYS A 407 -22.82 -0.66 8.36
CA LYS A 407 -22.33 -0.23 7.05
C LYS A 407 -21.53 -1.29 6.30
N ARG A 408 -20.75 -2.12 7.00
CA ARG A 408 -19.82 -3.09 6.38
C ARG A 408 -20.21 -4.55 6.58
N GLY A 409 -21.26 -4.82 7.35
CA GLY A 409 -21.73 -6.17 7.65
C GLY A 409 -20.86 -6.86 8.70
N GLU A 410 -20.75 -8.18 8.60
CA GLU A 410 -19.99 -9.01 9.54
C GLU A 410 -18.48 -8.82 9.38
N ALA A 411 -17.77 -9.00 10.50
CA ALA A 411 -16.33 -9.01 10.57
C ALA A 411 -15.76 -10.14 9.71
N ARG A 412 -14.83 -9.80 8.81
CA ARG A 412 -14.23 -10.73 7.86
C ARG A 412 -12.96 -10.17 7.24
N ALA A 413 -12.10 -11.04 6.74
CA ALA A 413 -11.10 -10.66 5.75
C ALA A 413 -11.79 -10.19 4.46
N LEU A 414 -11.14 -9.28 3.73
CA LEU A 414 -11.58 -8.80 2.43
C LEU A 414 -10.81 -9.50 1.29
N PRO A 415 -11.31 -9.40 0.03
CA PRO A 415 -10.65 -10.02 -1.11
C PRO A 415 -9.17 -9.68 -1.27
N SER A 416 -8.75 -8.48 -0.84
CA SER A 416 -7.36 -8.03 -0.90
C SER A 416 -6.41 -8.81 0.03
N PHE A 417 -6.92 -9.54 1.03
CA PHE A 417 -6.07 -10.28 1.97
C PHE A 417 -5.20 -11.35 1.28
N VAL A 418 -5.69 -12.02 0.22
CA VAL A 418 -4.89 -13.03 -0.49
C VAL A 418 -3.65 -12.45 -1.17
N ALA A 419 -3.65 -11.14 -1.48
CA ALA A 419 -2.45 -10.45 -1.97
C ALA A 419 -1.35 -10.40 -0.91
N GLN A 420 -1.72 -10.27 0.36
CA GLN A 420 -0.75 -10.27 1.47
C GLN A 420 -0.05 -11.63 1.59
N LEU A 421 -0.76 -12.73 1.35
CA LEU A 421 -0.16 -14.07 1.30
C LEU A 421 0.74 -14.26 0.08
N PHE A 422 0.33 -13.73 -1.08
CA PHE A 422 1.17 -13.72 -2.29
C PHE A 422 2.50 -13.01 -2.02
N LEU A 423 2.45 -11.81 -1.45
CA LEU A 423 3.62 -10.97 -1.21
C LEU A 423 4.49 -11.51 -0.06
N ALA A 424 3.87 -12.05 0.99
CA ALA A 424 4.59 -12.76 2.05
C ALA A 424 5.46 -13.89 1.49
N GLU A 425 4.90 -14.76 0.63
CA GLU A 425 5.66 -15.83 0.00
C GLU A 425 6.66 -15.33 -1.04
N THR A 426 6.38 -14.20 -1.70
CA THR A 426 7.31 -13.56 -2.65
C THR A 426 8.60 -13.13 -1.94
N PHE A 427 8.47 -12.52 -0.76
CA PHE A 427 9.59 -11.95 0.01
C PHE A 427 10.01 -12.78 1.24
N ALA A 428 9.49 -14.01 1.39
CA ALA A 428 9.80 -14.92 2.50
C ALA A 428 11.32 -15.19 2.67
N GLU A 429 12.07 -15.06 1.58
CA GLU A 429 13.53 -15.06 1.56
C GLU A 429 14.03 -13.80 0.84
N PRO A 430 15.26 -13.33 1.13
CA PRO A 430 15.81 -12.18 0.43
C PRO A 430 15.84 -12.38 -1.09
N VAL A 431 15.30 -11.41 -1.84
CA VAL A 431 15.23 -11.45 -3.31
C VAL A 431 15.47 -10.07 -3.91
N ARG A 432 16.06 -10.02 -5.11
CA ARG A 432 16.12 -8.82 -5.97
C ARG A 432 15.07 -8.97 -7.06
N ALA A 433 14.31 -7.91 -7.34
CA ALA A 433 13.23 -7.95 -8.33
C ALA A 433 13.64 -7.28 -9.64
N ALA A 434 13.28 -7.86 -10.78
CA ALA A 434 13.38 -7.22 -12.09
C ALA A 434 12.07 -7.41 -12.85
N GLU A 435 11.58 -6.33 -13.46
CA GLU A 435 10.42 -6.40 -14.34
C GLU A 435 10.78 -7.14 -15.64
N ILE A 436 9.84 -7.95 -16.12
CA ILE A 436 9.93 -8.68 -17.38
C ILE A 436 8.98 -7.98 -18.38
N PRO A 437 9.50 -7.47 -19.52
CA PRO A 437 8.64 -6.88 -20.54
C PRO A 437 7.58 -7.86 -21.04
N PRO A 438 6.38 -7.36 -21.41
CA PRO A 438 5.34 -8.18 -21.99
C PRO A 438 5.83 -8.84 -23.28
N PRO A 439 5.48 -10.11 -23.53
CA PRO A 439 5.89 -10.78 -24.76
C PRO A 439 5.12 -10.22 -25.96
N ASN A 440 5.68 -10.38 -27.17
CA ASN A 440 5.06 -9.90 -28.40
C ASN A 440 3.62 -10.41 -28.55
N GLY A 441 2.67 -9.50 -28.79
CA GLY A 441 1.25 -9.82 -28.97
C GLY A 441 0.43 -9.87 -27.67
N VAL A 442 1.05 -9.66 -26.51
CA VAL A 442 0.34 -9.48 -25.22
C VAL A 442 0.23 -7.99 -24.92
N ASN A 443 -0.95 -7.56 -24.45
CA ASN A 443 -1.22 -6.17 -24.13
C ASN A 443 -0.38 -5.73 -22.91
N PRO A 444 0.51 -4.73 -23.03
CA PRO A 444 1.29 -4.23 -21.89
C PRO A 444 0.41 -3.65 -20.77
N ASP A 445 -0.77 -3.13 -21.09
CA ASP A 445 -1.65 -2.50 -20.10
C ASP A 445 -2.26 -3.51 -19.13
N SER A 446 -2.42 -4.77 -19.56
CA SER A 446 -3.11 -5.81 -18.78
C SER A 446 -2.24 -7.03 -18.47
N PHE A 447 -0.92 -6.90 -18.59
CA PHE A 447 0.03 -7.95 -18.22
C PHE A 447 1.23 -7.37 -17.46
N ALA A 448 1.55 -7.98 -16.33
CA ALA A 448 2.75 -7.67 -15.56
C ALA A 448 3.49 -8.97 -15.22
N ALA A 449 4.82 -8.93 -15.28
CA ALA A 449 5.66 -10.08 -14.97
C ALA A 449 6.96 -9.64 -14.30
N TYR A 450 7.39 -10.39 -13.30
CA TYR A 450 8.57 -10.05 -12.49
C TYR A 450 9.42 -11.30 -12.25
N ALA A 451 10.73 -11.15 -12.44
CA ALA A 451 11.75 -12.13 -12.09
C ALA A 451 12.40 -11.78 -10.74
N LEU A 452 12.44 -12.75 -9.84
CA LEU A 452 12.95 -12.60 -8.48
C LEU A 452 14.21 -13.44 -8.36
N TYR A 453 15.34 -12.82 -8.04
CA TYR A 453 16.65 -13.46 -8.00
C TYR A 453 17.20 -13.54 -6.58
N HIS A 454 17.88 -14.64 -6.24
CA HIS A 454 18.66 -14.71 -5.00
C HIS A 454 19.79 -13.67 -5.02
N PRO A 455 19.91 -12.78 -4.02
CA PRO A 455 20.83 -11.64 -4.07
C PRO A 455 22.30 -12.03 -4.26
N GLN A 456 22.75 -13.12 -3.62
CA GLN A 456 24.15 -13.53 -3.64
C GLN A 456 24.51 -14.36 -4.88
N SER A 457 23.64 -15.27 -5.30
CA SER A 457 23.94 -16.19 -6.41
C SER A 457 23.50 -15.68 -7.78
N GLY A 458 22.61 -14.69 -7.83
CA GLY A 458 22.01 -14.20 -9.07
C GLY A 458 21.10 -15.21 -9.78
N LYS A 459 20.82 -16.36 -9.15
CA LYS A 459 19.93 -17.38 -9.70
C LYS A 459 18.47 -16.96 -9.56
N LEU A 460 17.65 -17.30 -10.55
CA LEU A 460 16.20 -17.11 -10.49
C LEU A 460 15.63 -17.97 -9.36
N SER A 461 14.92 -17.33 -8.43
CA SER A 461 14.23 -17.97 -7.31
C SER A 461 12.72 -18.09 -7.59
N LYS A 462 12.08 -17.01 -8.06
CA LYS A 462 10.63 -16.97 -8.29
C LYS A 462 10.27 -16.17 -9.55
N LEU A 463 9.09 -16.43 -10.09
CA LEU A 463 8.42 -15.57 -11.06
C LEU A 463 7.05 -15.16 -10.49
N ALA A 464 6.71 -13.87 -10.57
CA ALA A 464 5.37 -13.38 -10.31
C ALA A 464 4.75 -12.95 -11.64
N LEU A 465 3.60 -13.53 -12.00
CA LEU A 465 2.90 -13.27 -13.27
C LEU A 465 1.47 -12.82 -12.97
N LEU A 466 1.05 -11.71 -13.57
CA LEU A 466 -0.28 -11.13 -13.40
C LEU A 466 -0.93 -10.94 -14.77
N ASN A 467 -2.14 -11.46 -14.92
CA ASN A 467 -3.04 -11.10 -16.01
C ASN A 467 -4.12 -10.20 -15.42
N LEU A 468 -3.97 -8.92 -15.69
CA LEU A 468 -4.76 -7.82 -15.16
C LEU A 468 -5.97 -7.49 -16.06
N GLU A 469 -6.19 -8.26 -17.12
CA GLU A 469 -7.37 -8.12 -17.98
C GLU A 469 -8.63 -8.34 -17.13
N PRO A 470 -9.56 -7.36 -17.04
CA PRO A 470 -10.74 -7.49 -16.20
C PRO A 470 -11.68 -8.60 -16.69
N MET A 471 -11.93 -9.59 -15.84
CA MET A 471 -12.72 -10.77 -16.17
C MET A 471 -14.10 -10.71 -15.48
N TYR A 472 -15.16 -10.52 -16.27
CA TYR A 472 -16.54 -10.45 -15.72
C TYR A 472 -17.35 -11.74 -15.89
N ASN A 473 -17.29 -12.39 -17.05
CA ASN A 473 -18.13 -13.57 -17.36
C ASN A 473 -17.40 -14.68 -18.15
N ALA A 474 -16.33 -14.35 -18.87
CA ALA A 474 -15.59 -15.26 -19.76
C ALA A 474 -14.14 -15.43 -19.29
N THR A 475 -13.57 -16.63 -19.47
CA THR A 475 -12.19 -16.95 -19.07
C THR A 475 -11.22 -16.70 -20.21
N ALA A 476 -11.03 -15.45 -20.63
CA ALA A 476 -9.89 -15.13 -21.49
C ALA A 476 -8.60 -15.60 -20.79
N GLU A 477 -7.62 -16.07 -21.55
CA GLU A 477 -6.40 -16.67 -21.02
C GLU A 477 -5.24 -16.32 -21.93
N ILE A 478 -4.08 -16.08 -21.35
CA ILE A 478 -2.81 -16.00 -22.06
C ILE A 478 -2.05 -17.31 -21.87
N SER A 479 -1.47 -17.82 -22.96
CA SER A 479 -0.57 -18.97 -22.95
C SER A 479 0.86 -18.48 -23.11
N LEU A 480 1.71 -18.78 -22.14
CA LEU A 480 3.10 -18.35 -22.06
C LEU A 480 4.03 -19.54 -22.21
N ASP A 481 5.13 -19.37 -22.95
CA ASP A 481 6.28 -20.26 -22.90
C ASP A 481 7.33 -19.66 -21.95
N LEU A 482 7.59 -20.34 -20.83
CA LEU A 482 8.52 -19.93 -19.79
C LEU A 482 9.89 -20.63 -19.91
N SER A 483 10.12 -21.40 -20.99
CA SER A 483 11.31 -22.25 -21.15
C SER A 483 12.62 -21.45 -21.21
N ALA A 484 12.58 -20.18 -21.58
CA ALA A 484 13.75 -19.29 -21.55
C ALA A 484 14.12 -18.77 -20.14
N LEU A 485 13.18 -18.83 -19.19
CA LEU A 485 13.35 -18.37 -17.81
C LEU A 485 13.68 -19.53 -16.87
N ILE A 486 12.98 -20.65 -17.03
CA ILE A 486 13.06 -21.78 -16.10
C ILE A 486 14.29 -22.63 -16.41
N PRO A 487 15.17 -22.90 -15.42
CA PRO A 487 16.34 -23.73 -15.62
C PRO A 487 15.96 -25.13 -16.13
N PRO A 488 16.71 -25.70 -17.11
CA PRO A 488 16.48 -27.05 -17.59
C PRO A 488 16.45 -28.08 -16.46
N GLY A 489 15.42 -28.93 -16.46
CA GLY A 489 15.23 -29.98 -15.44
C GLY A 489 14.64 -29.51 -14.11
N ALA A 490 14.41 -28.20 -13.92
CA ALA A 490 13.66 -27.71 -12.77
C ALA A 490 12.20 -28.21 -12.82
N ARG A 491 11.59 -28.35 -11.64
CA ARG A 491 10.17 -28.67 -11.47
C ARG A 491 9.50 -27.62 -10.58
N PRO A 492 9.28 -26.40 -11.10
CA PRO A 492 8.76 -25.32 -10.28
C PRO A 492 7.38 -25.65 -9.74
N ALA A 493 7.10 -25.18 -8.53
CA ALA A 493 5.77 -25.20 -7.96
C ALA A 493 5.01 -23.92 -8.34
N VAL A 494 3.70 -24.00 -8.54
CA VAL A 494 2.86 -22.83 -8.83
C VAL A 494 1.74 -22.73 -7.81
N LYS A 495 1.59 -21.52 -7.26
CA LYS A 495 0.41 -21.10 -6.49
C LYS A 495 -0.31 -19.99 -7.25
N ARG A 496 -1.64 -20.03 -7.22
CA ARG A 496 -2.49 -19.07 -7.94
C ARG A 496 -3.32 -18.24 -6.97
N MET A 497 -3.46 -16.96 -7.28
CA MET A 497 -4.42 -16.06 -6.67
C MET A 497 -5.60 -15.91 -7.63
N THR A 498 -6.81 -16.32 -7.21
CA THR A 498 -7.95 -16.48 -8.13
C THR A 498 -9.29 -16.02 -7.53
N ALA A 499 -10.21 -15.63 -8.41
CA ALA A 499 -11.62 -15.38 -8.10
C ALA A 499 -12.54 -15.72 -9.29
N PRO A 500 -13.85 -15.92 -9.10
CA PRO A 500 -14.80 -16.14 -10.18
C PRO A 500 -14.96 -14.96 -11.14
N THR A 501 -14.81 -13.73 -10.64
CA THR A 501 -14.83 -12.48 -11.43
C THR A 501 -13.89 -11.45 -10.80
N VAL A 502 -13.50 -10.43 -11.57
CA VAL A 502 -12.62 -9.35 -11.12
C VAL A 502 -13.26 -8.47 -10.04
N ASN A 503 -14.58 -8.32 -10.09
CA ASN A 503 -15.37 -7.54 -9.14
C ASN A 503 -15.96 -8.40 -8.00
N GLU A 504 -15.42 -9.60 -7.77
CA GLU A 504 -15.85 -10.47 -6.68
C GLU A 504 -15.57 -9.80 -5.33
N ALA A 505 -16.61 -9.63 -4.52
CA ALA A 505 -16.54 -9.06 -3.17
C ALA A 505 -16.67 -10.12 -2.08
N ASP A 506 -17.14 -11.33 -2.43
CA ASP A 506 -17.24 -12.46 -1.53
C ASP A 506 -15.86 -13.11 -1.33
N SER A 507 -15.31 -12.94 -0.13
CA SER A 507 -13.99 -13.44 0.23
C SER A 507 -13.92 -14.97 0.31
N ASP A 508 -15.05 -15.66 0.44
CA ASP A 508 -15.08 -17.14 0.40
C ASP A 508 -14.77 -17.67 -1.01
N ARG A 509 -14.93 -16.83 -2.03
CA ARG A 509 -14.72 -17.18 -3.44
C ARG A 509 -13.38 -16.67 -3.96
N VAL A 510 -12.65 -15.88 -3.18
CA VAL A 510 -11.32 -15.38 -3.51
C VAL A 510 -10.28 -16.24 -2.81
N THR A 511 -9.32 -16.78 -3.57
CA THR A 511 -8.41 -17.81 -3.04
C THR A 511 -6.95 -17.51 -3.31
N TRP A 512 -6.09 -17.91 -2.36
CA TRP A 512 -4.66 -18.12 -2.53
C TRP A 512 -4.38 -19.61 -2.48
N ALA A 513 -3.81 -20.16 -3.55
CA ALA A 513 -3.50 -21.58 -3.67
C ALA A 513 -4.70 -22.49 -3.33
N GLY A 514 -5.91 -22.13 -3.79
CA GLY A 514 -7.13 -22.91 -3.57
C GLY A 514 -7.80 -22.71 -2.20
N GLN A 515 -7.28 -21.83 -1.34
CA GLN A 515 -7.85 -21.54 -0.02
C GLN A 515 -8.34 -20.10 0.12
N SER A 516 -9.52 -19.91 0.72
CA SER A 516 -10.04 -18.61 1.16
C SER A 516 -9.81 -18.41 2.66
N TYR A 517 -9.93 -17.17 3.15
CA TYR A 517 -9.51 -16.78 4.52
C TYR A 517 -10.48 -15.83 5.22
N THR A 518 -11.76 -15.81 4.80
CA THR A 518 -12.79 -14.89 5.29
C THR A 518 -12.85 -14.79 6.82
N THR A 519 -12.65 -15.91 7.52
CA THR A 519 -12.72 -15.97 8.99
C THR A 519 -11.34 -16.02 9.68
N GLY A 520 -10.25 -15.66 8.99
CA GLY A 520 -8.87 -15.74 9.51
C GLY A 520 -8.19 -17.11 9.36
N HIS A 521 -8.96 -18.15 9.03
CA HIS A 521 -8.46 -19.51 8.85
C HIS A 521 -8.65 -19.97 7.41
N PRO A 522 -7.77 -20.85 6.88
CA PRO A 522 -7.89 -21.35 5.53
C PRO A 522 -9.13 -22.25 5.39
N HIS A 523 -9.95 -21.97 4.37
CA HIS A 523 -11.06 -22.82 3.92
C HIS A 523 -10.78 -23.34 2.52
N GLY A 524 -11.09 -24.61 2.25
CA GLY A 524 -10.73 -25.28 1.00
C GLY A 524 -9.44 -26.09 1.09
N HIS A 525 -9.00 -26.62 -0.05
CA HIS A 525 -7.81 -27.48 -0.12
C HIS A 525 -6.63 -26.70 -0.71
N LEU A 526 -5.46 -26.84 -0.07
CA LEU A 526 -4.22 -26.32 -0.63
C LEU A 526 -3.95 -26.98 -1.99
N HIS A 527 -3.83 -26.15 -3.01
CA HIS A 527 -3.59 -26.55 -4.39
C HIS A 527 -2.30 -25.92 -4.90
N ILE A 528 -1.28 -26.78 -5.09
CA ILE A 528 0.03 -26.42 -5.64
C ILE A 528 0.21 -27.22 -6.92
N GLU A 529 0.39 -26.53 -8.04
CA GLU A 529 0.64 -27.17 -9.34
C GLU A 529 2.13 -27.41 -9.51
N SER A 530 2.49 -28.40 -10.33
CA SER A 530 3.87 -28.60 -10.78
C SER A 530 3.99 -28.22 -12.25
N LEU A 531 4.91 -27.30 -12.54
CA LEU A 531 5.24 -26.90 -13.91
C LEU A 531 6.29 -27.86 -14.48
N HIS A 532 6.03 -28.40 -15.66
CA HIS A 532 6.86 -29.40 -16.34
C HIS A 532 7.45 -28.82 -17.63
N SER A 533 8.51 -29.44 -18.16
CA SER A 533 9.09 -29.07 -19.45
C SER A 533 8.31 -29.72 -20.63
N PRO A 534 8.05 -29.01 -21.75
CA PRO A 534 8.31 -27.57 -21.96
C PRO A 534 7.41 -26.73 -21.05
N ALA A 535 7.95 -25.61 -20.54
CA ALA A 535 7.33 -24.84 -19.47
C ALA A 535 6.19 -23.94 -19.98
N HIS A 536 5.19 -24.55 -20.60
CA HIS A 536 3.99 -23.89 -21.06
C HIS A 536 3.09 -23.60 -19.87
N PHE A 537 2.76 -22.33 -19.68
CA PHE A 537 1.99 -21.85 -18.56
C PHE A 537 0.78 -21.05 -19.03
N LYS A 538 -0.37 -21.36 -18.44
CA LYS A 538 -1.65 -20.72 -18.74
C LYS A 538 -2.04 -19.78 -17.61
N LEU A 539 -2.36 -18.54 -17.94
CA LEU A 539 -2.77 -17.52 -16.97
C LEU A 539 -4.07 -16.86 -17.42
N ARG A 540 -5.15 -17.14 -16.68
CA ARG A 540 -6.48 -16.61 -16.98
C ARG A 540 -6.54 -15.10 -16.69
N ALA A 541 -7.40 -14.37 -17.39
CA ALA A 541 -7.77 -13.01 -17.05
C ALA A 541 -8.19 -12.90 -15.58
N SER A 542 -7.81 -11.78 -14.95
CA SER A 542 -7.95 -11.53 -13.51
C SER A 542 -7.44 -12.71 -12.69
N GLN A 543 -6.14 -12.97 -12.82
CA GLN A 543 -5.42 -14.00 -12.07
C GLN A 543 -3.98 -13.56 -11.87
N ALA A 544 -3.40 -13.91 -10.71
CA ALA A 544 -1.97 -13.86 -10.49
C ALA A 544 -1.42 -15.25 -10.16
N ALA A 545 -0.16 -15.49 -10.46
CA ALA A 545 0.54 -16.71 -10.12
C ALA A 545 1.95 -16.41 -9.59
N LEU A 546 2.33 -17.13 -8.53
CA LEU A 546 3.70 -17.18 -8.05
C LEU A 546 4.27 -18.56 -8.42
N ILE A 547 5.34 -18.55 -9.21
CA ILE A 547 6.07 -19.75 -9.62
C ILE A 547 7.36 -19.80 -8.80
N LEU A 548 7.51 -20.83 -7.98
CA LEU A 548 8.68 -21.05 -7.14
C LEU A 548 9.61 -22.04 -7.83
N ILE A 549 10.82 -21.60 -8.19
CA ILE A 549 11.78 -22.43 -8.94
C ILE A 549 12.22 -23.64 -8.13
N ASP A 550 12.42 -23.47 -6.83
CA ASP A 550 12.54 -24.56 -5.87
C ASP A 550 11.16 -24.94 -5.34
N PRO A 551 10.65 -26.15 -5.63
CA PRO A 551 9.33 -26.57 -5.18
C PRO A 551 9.26 -26.76 -3.65
N SER A 552 10.39 -26.97 -2.95
CA SER A 552 10.36 -27.13 -1.48
C SER A 552 9.91 -25.85 -0.78
N SER A 553 10.22 -24.69 -1.37
CA SER A 553 9.77 -23.37 -0.89
C SER A 553 8.25 -23.18 -0.96
N ALA A 554 7.54 -24.01 -1.73
CA ALA A 554 6.08 -23.95 -1.80
C ALA A 554 5.38 -24.58 -0.59
N TYR A 555 6.09 -25.45 0.14
CA TYR A 555 5.58 -26.23 1.28
C TYR A 555 6.13 -25.76 2.63
N SER A 556 7.12 -24.88 2.64
CA SER A 556 7.62 -24.20 3.83
C SER A 556 6.66 -23.07 4.22
N SER A 557 5.51 -23.44 4.77
CA SER A 557 4.61 -22.53 5.50
C SER A 557 3.79 -23.33 6.50
#